data_AF-A0A6P1TMV6-F1
#
_entry.id   AF-A0A6P1TMV6-F1
#
_cell.length_a   1.000
_cell.length_b   1.000
_cell.length_c   1.000
_cell.angle_alpha   90.00
_cell.angle_beta   90.00
_cell.angle_gamma   90.00
#
_symmetry.space_group_name_H-M   'P 1'
#
loop_
_entity.id
_entity.type
_entity.pdbx_description
1 polymer ?
#
loop_
_entity_poly.entity_id
_entity_poly.type
_entity_poly.pdbx_seq_one_letter_code
_entity_poly.pdbx_strand_id
1 'polypeptide(L)'
;MDRMFVKQMKKLDRKEDTILNPKDIPFLKNKILPFVDKIQEKVPEKLNNTLETAFYKSFKLFFEKGNEYIEKTYNKENKQFEFEINDYAIQRKFNNKSVKRLDKPSNYSNVINTSFSVLEGSVLGALGIGLPDIPILISLIIKTINEVALSYGFDYNTPTEKTYILMLIRGALSKEEKQKEVNKEIDSFGYKTDHQICTNMDLEEQMKLTSSVLSNSLLTAKFIQGIPIVGAVGGIVNYNVIQKVGKYSKLKYKKRYLLKKFGNENKN
;
A
#
# COMPACT_ATOMS: atom_id res chain seq x y z
N MET A 1 -8.71 4.71 -29.93
CA MET A 1 -7.99 4.88 -28.65
C MET A 1 -7.26 6.24 -28.58
N ASP A 2 -7.59 7.07 -27.58
CA ASP A 2 -6.93 8.37 -27.35
C ASP A 2 -5.39 8.19 -27.20
N ARG A 3 -4.60 8.91 -28.02
CA ARG A 3 -3.13 8.90 -27.98
C ARG A 3 -2.58 9.20 -26.58
N MET A 4 -3.30 10.03 -25.83
CA MET A 4 -2.93 10.39 -24.47
C MET A 4 -3.13 9.25 -23.49
N PHE A 5 -4.21 8.48 -23.63
CA PHE A 5 -4.49 7.31 -22.79
C PHE A 5 -3.37 6.27 -22.94
N VAL A 6 -3.06 5.91 -24.19
CA VAL A 6 -1.95 4.98 -24.52
C VAL A 6 -0.63 5.46 -23.92
N LYS A 7 -0.35 6.76 -24.03
CA LYS A 7 0.87 7.36 -23.47
C LYS A 7 0.93 7.27 -21.95
N GLN A 8 -0.19 7.45 -21.24
CA GLN A 8 -0.23 7.30 -19.79
C GLN A 8 -0.11 5.85 -19.35
N MET A 9 -0.80 4.92 -20.02
CA MET A 9 -0.70 3.48 -19.74
C MET A 9 0.74 2.99 -19.92
N LYS A 10 1.38 3.30 -21.05
CA LYS A 10 2.80 2.96 -21.29
C LYS A 10 3.75 3.52 -20.23
N LYS A 11 3.44 4.68 -19.64
CA LYS A 11 4.23 5.23 -18.51
C LYS A 11 4.00 4.45 -17.22
N LEU A 12 2.77 4.00 -16.98
CA LEU A 12 2.44 3.18 -15.80
C LEU A 12 3.05 1.79 -15.92
N ASP A 13 2.94 1.14 -17.07
CA ASP A 13 3.51 -0.18 -17.31
C ASP A 13 5.04 -0.17 -17.11
N ARG A 14 5.73 0.88 -17.59
CA ARG A 14 7.18 1.04 -17.33
C ARG A 14 7.52 1.19 -15.84
N LYS A 15 6.69 1.92 -15.10
CA LYS A 15 6.90 2.09 -13.66
C LYS A 15 6.61 0.79 -12.90
N GLU A 16 5.58 0.07 -13.32
CA GLU A 16 5.20 -1.22 -12.77
C GLU A 16 6.32 -2.24 -13.01
N ASP A 17 6.84 -2.31 -14.25
CA ASP A 17 7.99 -3.13 -14.60
C ASP A 17 9.24 -2.80 -13.77
N THR A 18 9.50 -1.52 -13.50
CA THR A 18 10.61 -1.12 -12.60
C THR A 18 10.41 -1.60 -11.15
N ILE A 19 9.17 -1.74 -10.69
CA ILE A 19 8.86 -2.26 -9.35
C ILE A 19 9.00 -3.79 -9.33
N LEU A 20 8.50 -4.47 -10.36
CA LEU A 20 8.48 -5.94 -10.45
C LEU A 20 9.84 -6.54 -10.85
N ASN A 21 10.63 -5.78 -11.59
CA ASN A 21 11.96 -6.13 -12.06
C ASN A 21 12.94 -5.01 -11.63
N PRO A 22 13.18 -4.87 -10.31
CA PRO A 22 14.16 -3.90 -9.83
C PRO A 22 15.51 -4.21 -10.49
N LYS A 23 16.20 -3.16 -10.96
CA LYS A 23 17.47 -3.33 -11.69
C LYS A 23 18.43 -4.22 -10.90
N ASP A 24 18.92 -5.27 -11.55
CA ASP A 24 19.97 -6.14 -11.02
C ASP A 24 21.21 -5.28 -10.74
N ILE A 25 21.49 -5.03 -9.45
CA ILE A 25 22.77 -4.47 -9.02
C ILE A 25 23.64 -5.67 -8.67
N PRO A 26 24.69 -6.01 -9.46
CA PRO A 26 25.47 -7.24 -9.29
C PRO A 26 26.04 -7.40 -7.87
N PHE A 27 26.39 -6.29 -7.22
CA PHE A 27 26.84 -6.28 -5.84
C PHE A 27 25.76 -6.72 -4.84
N LEU A 28 24.51 -6.23 -5.00
CA LEU A 28 23.39 -6.66 -4.16
C LEU A 28 23.08 -8.13 -4.36
N LYS A 29 23.08 -8.61 -5.60
CA LYS A 29 22.77 -10.00 -5.96
C LYS A 29 23.80 -11.00 -5.48
N ASN A 30 25.09 -10.68 -5.61
CA ASN A 30 26.14 -11.65 -5.31
C ASN A 30 26.59 -11.65 -3.85
N LYS A 31 26.39 -10.55 -3.10
CA LYS A 31 26.83 -10.42 -1.70
C LYS A 31 25.71 -10.25 -0.69
N ILE A 32 24.67 -9.48 -1.01
CA ILE A 32 23.64 -9.09 -0.02
C ILE A 32 22.46 -10.05 -0.04
N LEU A 33 21.94 -10.42 -1.21
CA LEU A 33 20.80 -11.35 -1.35
C LEU A 33 21.04 -12.71 -0.66
N PRO A 34 22.17 -13.43 -0.88
CA PRO A 34 22.44 -14.70 -0.21
C PRO A 34 22.56 -14.56 1.32
N PHE A 35 22.98 -13.40 1.80
CA PHE A 35 23.05 -13.09 3.23
C PHE A 35 21.66 -12.80 3.80
N VAL A 36 20.81 -12.09 3.04
CA VAL A 36 19.41 -11.84 3.39
C VAL A 36 18.62 -13.14 3.45
N ASP A 37 18.81 -14.06 2.51
CA ASP A 37 18.10 -15.34 2.49
C ASP A 37 18.53 -16.23 3.67
N LYS A 38 19.85 -16.30 3.96
CA LYS A 38 20.37 -16.96 5.17
C LYS A 38 19.86 -16.34 6.47
N ILE A 39 19.61 -15.03 6.49
CA ILE A 39 19.00 -14.37 7.64
C ILE A 39 17.54 -14.80 7.77
N GLN A 40 16.79 -14.83 6.66
CA GLN A 40 15.39 -15.25 6.65
C GLN A 40 15.23 -16.67 7.20
N GLU A 41 16.12 -17.59 6.82
CA GLU A 41 16.18 -18.96 7.35
C GLU A 41 16.49 -19.03 8.85
N LYS A 42 17.19 -18.03 9.39
CA LYS A 42 17.59 -17.96 10.82
C LYS A 42 16.61 -17.18 11.69
N VAL A 43 15.55 -16.61 11.11
CA VAL A 43 14.51 -15.93 11.88
C VAL A 43 13.81 -16.97 12.78
N PRO A 44 13.77 -16.79 14.11
CA PRO A 44 13.09 -17.74 14.98
C PRO A 44 11.60 -17.84 14.63
N GLU A 45 11.11 -19.05 14.36
CA GLU A 45 9.73 -19.31 13.95
C GLU A 45 8.71 -18.71 14.95
N LYS A 46 9.00 -18.83 16.25
CA LYS A 46 8.19 -18.24 17.33
C LYS A 46 8.07 -16.71 17.23
N LEU A 47 9.14 -16.03 16.80
CA LEU A 47 9.13 -14.57 16.62
C LEU A 47 8.28 -14.19 15.41
N ASN A 48 8.40 -14.94 14.31
CA ASN A 48 7.59 -14.71 13.11
C ASN A 48 6.10 -14.89 13.43
N ASN A 49 5.72 -16.02 14.02
CA ASN A 49 4.33 -16.32 14.39
C ASN A 49 3.73 -15.28 15.35
N THR A 50 4.53 -14.74 16.26
CA THR A 50 4.11 -13.68 17.19
C THR A 50 3.78 -12.38 16.44
N LEU A 51 4.65 -11.95 15.51
CA LEU A 51 4.44 -10.76 14.72
C LEU A 51 3.27 -10.92 13.74
N GLU A 52 3.18 -12.05 13.06
CA GLU A 52 2.05 -12.37 12.18
C GLU A 52 0.72 -12.29 12.94
N THR A 53 0.66 -12.87 14.14
CA THR A 53 -0.53 -12.82 15.00
C THR A 53 -0.86 -11.37 15.40
N ALA A 54 0.14 -10.56 15.73
CA ALA A 54 -0.06 -9.17 16.10
C ALA A 54 -0.56 -8.32 14.92
N PHE A 55 -0.02 -8.52 13.71
CA PHE A 55 -0.51 -7.88 12.48
C PHE A 55 -1.94 -8.31 12.17
N TYR A 56 -2.23 -9.60 12.23
CA TYR A 56 -3.57 -10.13 11.96
C TYR A 56 -4.61 -9.53 12.92
N LYS A 57 -4.31 -9.53 14.22
CA LYS A 57 -5.18 -8.91 15.23
C LYS A 57 -5.38 -7.42 14.99
N SER A 58 -4.33 -6.71 14.54
CA SER A 58 -4.41 -5.28 14.24
C SER A 58 -5.27 -5.01 13.00
N PHE A 59 -5.14 -5.80 11.93
CA PHE A 59 -6.01 -5.70 10.77
C PHE A 59 -7.47 -6.02 11.12
N LYS A 60 -7.70 -7.09 11.88
CA LYS A 60 -9.04 -7.47 12.34
C LYS A 60 -9.69 -6.35 13.13
N LEU A 61 -8.99 -5.82 14.14
CA LEU A 61 -9.45 -4.67 14.91
C LEU A 61 -9.71 -3.44 14.02
N PHE A 62 -8.82 -3.16 13.06
CA PHE A 62 -8.96 -2.04 12.16
C PHE A 62 -10.21 -2.15 11.28
N PHE A 63 -10.45 -3.30 10.66
CA PHE A 63 -11.60 -3.47 9.76
C PHE A 63 -12.94 -3.65 10.49
N GLU A 64 -12.93 -4.13 11.74
CA GLU A 64 -14.11 -4.23 12.60
C GLU A 64 -14.49 -2.89 13.25
N LYS A 65 -13.51 -2.11 13.71
CA LYS A 65 -13.74 -0.93 14.59
C LYS A 65 -12.95 0.33 14.23
N GLY A 66 -11.88 0.23 13.45
CA GLY A 66 -10.85 1.26 13.32
C GLY A 66 -11.02 2.29 12.20
N ASN A 67 -11.95 2.08 11.27
CA ASN A 67 -12.11 2.98 10.12
C ASN A 67 -12.53 4.40 10.56
N GLU A 68 -13.42 4.52 11.55
CA GLU A 68 -13.93 5.80 12.04
C GLU A 68 -12.83 6.67 12.71
N TYR A 69 -11.88 6.03 13.40
CA TYR A 69 -10.80 6.75 14.08
C TYR A 69 -9.77 7.29 13.10
N ILE A 70 -9.45 6.56 12.04
CA ILE A 70 -8.53 7.02 11.00
C ILE A 70 -9.17 8.10 10.12
N GLU A 71 -10.46 7.99 9.82
CA GLU A 71 -11.21 9.02 9.07
C GLU A 71 -11.18 10.38 9.80
N LYS A 72 -11.12 10.42 11.13
CA LYS A 72 -10.94 11.68 11.89
C LYS A 72 -9.56 12.33 11.67
N THR A 73 -8.60 11.62 11.09
CA THR A 73 -7.22 12.12 10.90
C THR A 73 -6.96 12.76 9.53
N TYR A 74 -7.96 12.78 8.64
CA TYR A 74 -7.91 13.50 7.37
C TYR A 74 -9.33 13.89 6.91
N ASN A 75 -9.49 14.99 6.19
CA ASN A 75 -10.80 15.41 5.72
C ASN A 75 -11.19 14.62 4.45
N LYS A 76 -12.08 13.63 4.60
CA LYS A 76 -12.53 12.73 3.53
C LYS A 76 -13.34 13.49 2.49
N GLU A 77 -14.26 14.33 2.92
CA GLU A 77 -15.16 15.11 2.07
C GLU A 77 -14.37 16.04 1.16
N ASN A 78 -13.38 16.74 1.70
CA ASN A 78 -12.49 17.61 0.91
C ASN A 78 -11.70 16.80 -0.12
N LYS A 79 -11.20 15.60 0.22
CA LYS A 79 -10.47 14.76 -0.73
C LYS A 79 -11.38 14.24 -1.86
N GLN A 80 -12.63 13.91 -1.55
CA GLN A 80 -13.64 13.54 -2.54
C GLN A 80 -13.98 14.72 -3.46
N PHE A 81 -14.20 15.90 -2.89
CA PHE A 81 -14.44 17.13 -3.65
C PHE A 81 -13.24 17.50 -4.55
N GLU A 82 -12.02 17.40 -4.04
CA GLU A 82 -10.80 17.59 -4.86
C GLU A 82 -10.73 16.59 -6.01
N PHE A 83 -11.09 15.32 -5.77
CA PHE A 83 -11.18 14.33 -6.83
C PHE A 83 -12.21 14.74 -7.90
N GLU A 84 -13.42 15.15 -7.51
CA GLU A 84 -14.47 15.58 -8.45
C GLU A 84 -14.01 16.71 -9.36
N ILE A 85 -13.36 17.74 -8.80
CA ILE A 85 -12.77 18.85 -9.58
C ILE A 85 -11.74 18.33 -10.58
N ASN A 86 -10.87 17.42 -10.14
CA ASN A 86 -9.81 16.87 -10.98
C ASN A 86 -10.36 15.94 -12.08
N ASP A 87 -11.35 15.11 -11.75
CA ASP A 87 -12.04 14.23 -12.70
C ASP A 87 -12.77 15.05 -13.76
N TYR A 88 -13.50 16.10 -13.36
CA TYR A 88 -14.13 17.04 -14.30
C TYR A 88 -13.10 17.69 -15.26
N ALA A 89 -11.94 18.12 -14.74
CA ALA A 89 -10.88 18.68 -15.57
C ALA A 89 -10.29 17.66 -16.56
N ILE A 90 -10.22 16.38 -16.17
CA ILE A 90 -9.79 15.27 -17.03
C ILE A 90 -10.82 15.00 -18.13
N GLN A 91 -12.11 14.93 -17.78
CA GLN A 91 -13.20 14.75 -18.74
C GLN A 91 -13.23 15.88 -19.77
N ARG A 92 -13.08 17.14 -19.32
CA ARG A 92 -13.11 18.30 -20.22
C ARG A 92 -11.89 18.36 -21.14
N LYS A 93 -10.70 18.01 -20.64
CA LYS A 93 -9.48 18.00 -21.44
C LYS A 93 -8.46 17.02 -20.89
N PHE A 94 -8.40 15.84 -21.48
CA PHE A 94 -7.43 14.83 -21.09
C PHE A 94 -6.02 15.16 -21.59
N ASN A 95 -5.15 15.64 -20.70
CA ASN A 95 -3.79 16.06 -21.01
C ASN A 95 -2.84 15.89 -19.81
N ASN A 96 -1.54 16.19 -19.99
CA ASN A 96 -0.54 15.91 -18.94
C ASN A 96 -0.78 16.76 -17.69
N LYS A 97 -1.33 17.97 -17.85
CA LYS A 97 -1.61 18.89 -16.74
C LYS A 97 -2.80 18.39 -15.92
N SER A 98 -3.89 17.97 -16.55
CA SER A 98 -5.05 17.41 -15.84
C SER A 98 -4.70 16.10 -15.13
N VAL A 99 -3.95 15.21 -15.79
CA VAL A 99 -3.45 13.97 -15.15
C VAL A 99 -2.52 14.24 -13.97
N LYS A 100 -1.61 15.23 -14.08
CA LYS A 100 -0.72 15.59 -12.97
C LYS A 100 -1.49 16.17 -11.77
N ARG A 101 -2.60 16.86 -12.01
CA ARG A 101 -3.45 17.39 -10.94
C ARG A 101 -4.12 16.26 -10.15
N LEU A 102 -4.61 15.22 -10.82
CA LEU A 102 -5.13 14.02 -10.17
C LEU A 102 -4.08 13.30 -9.30
N ASP A 103 -2.82 13.32 -9.72
CA ASP A 103 -1.72 12.72 -8.94
C ASP A 103 -1.29 13.55 -7.72
N LYS A 104 -1.74 14.81 -7.58
CA LYS A 104 -1.22 15.72 -6.55
C LYS A 104 -1.78 15.39 -5.15
N PRO A 105 -3.09 15.13 -4.95
CA PRO A 105 -3.63 14.78 -3.64
C PRO A 105 -3.13 13.42 -3.10
N SER A 106 -2.73 12.50 -3.99
CA SER A 106 -2.21 11.17 -3.62
C SER A 106 -0.75 11.18 -3.18
N ASN A 107 -0.13 12.36 -2.99
CA ASN A 107 1.23 12.45 -2.50
C ASN A 107 1.23 12.19 -0.99
N TYR A 108 1.39 10.92 -0.62
CA TYR A 108 1.45 10.41 0.76
C TYR A 108 2.62 10.96 1.60
N SER A 109 3.37 11.93 1.07
CA SER A 109 4.39 12.72 1.75
C SER A 109 3.88 13.34 3.05
N ASN A 110 2.60 13.75 3.10
CA ASN A 110 2.01 14.30 4.32
C ASN A 110 1.91 13.25 5.44
N VAL A 111 1.53 12.01 5.13
CA VAL A 111 1.51 10.91 6.11
C VAL A 111 2.92 10.63 6.64
N ILE A 112 3.93 10.67 5.76
CA ILE A 112 5.33 10.53 6.14
C ILE A 112 5.76 11.67 7.07
N ASN A 113 5.42 12.91 6.73
CA ASN A 113 5.73 14.10 7.55
C ASN A 113 5.04 14.05 8.93
N THR A 114 3.75 13.70 9.00
CA THR A 114 3.04 13.54 10.29
C THR A 114 3.62 12.40 11.13
N SER A 115 4.09 11.33 10.48
CA SER A 115 4.74 10.22 11.17
C SER A 115 6.07 10.65 11.83
N PHE A 116 6.81 11.61 11.25
CA PHE A 116 7.96 12.24 11.92
C PHE A 116 7.54 12.97 13.21
N SER A 117 6.43 13.72 13.19
CA SER A 117 5.90 14.40 14.40
C SER A 117 5.41 13.44 15.49
N VAL A 118 4.89 12.26 15.11
CA VAL A 118 4.53 11.19 16.07
C VAL A 118 5.79 10.61 16.74
N LEU A 119 6.91 10.57 16.01
CA LEU A 119 8.22 10.12 16.48
C LEU A 119 8.94 11.16 17.36
N GLU A 120 8.71 12.46 17.16
CA GLU A 120 9.31 13.55 17.95
C GLU A 120 8.66 13.77 19.34
N GLY A 121 7.64 13.00 19.73
CA GLY A 121 7.40 12.69 21.14
C GLY A 121 6.49 13.62 21.97
N SER A 122 5.23 13.86 21.57
CA SER A 122 4.29 14.63 22.45
C SER A 122 2.89 14.07 22.65
N VAL A 123 2.36 13.18 21.79
CA VAL A 123 0.97 12.71 21.93
C VAL A 123 0.84 11.36 22.63
N LEU A 124 1.79 10.43 22.43
CA LEU A 124 1.69 9.06 22.95
C LEU A 124 2.20 8.94 24.39
N GLY A 125 3.19 9.75 24.78
CA GLY A 125 3.69 9.81 26.16
C GLY A 125 2.68 10.40 27.16
N ALA A 126 1.79 11.29 26.70
CA ALA A 126 0.74 11.88 27.53
C ALA A 126 -0.44 10.92 27.82
N LEU A 127 -0.60 9.86 27.02
CA LEU A 127 -1.68 8.87 27.16
C LEU A 127 -1.27 7.64 27.98
N GLY A 128 -0.01 7.53 28.42
CA GLY A 128 0.44 6.44 29.28
C GLY A 128 0.49 5.05 28.62
N ILE A 129 0.40 4.97 27.28
CA ILE A 129 0.42 3.72 26.53
C ILE A 129 1.86 3.40 26.15
N GLY A 130 2.48 2.44 26.84
CA GLY A 130 3.73 1.83 26.40
C GLY A 130 3.57 1.20 25.00
N LEU A 131 4.57 1.35 24.13
CA LEU A 131 4.52 1.12 22.68
C LEU A 131 3.91 -0.22 22.23
N PRO A 132 2.87 -0.20 21.37
CA PRO A 132 2.66 -1.21 20.35
C PRO A 132 2.89 -0.58 18.96
N ASP A 133 4.10 -0.69 18.42
CA ASP A 133 4.48 -0.10 17.13
C ASP A 133 3.62 -0.60 15.95
N ILE A 134 3.01 -1.79 16.08
CA ILE A 134 2.29 -2.48 15.01
C ILE A 134 0.93 -1.81 14.67
N PRO A 135 -0.01 -1.57 15.61
CA PRO A 135 -1.24 -0.84 15.34
C PRO A 135 -1.03 0.55 14.72
N ILE A 136 0.01 1.27 15.16
CA ILE A 136 0.36 2.59 14.60
C ILE A 136 0.85 2.43 13.16
N LEU A 137 1.76 1.50 12.90
CA LEU A 137 2.25 1.21 11.55
C LEU A 137 1.10 0.82 10.61
N ILE A 138 0.21 -0.08 11.04
CA ILE A 138 -0.96 -0.48 10.25
C ILE A 138 -1.86 0.72 9.97
N SER A 139 -2.13 1.56 10.98
CA SER A 139 -2.93 2.77 10.81
C SER A 139 -2.34 3.71 9.75
N LEU A 140 -1.02 3.92 9.78
CA LEU A 140 -0.34 4.78 8.81
C LEU A 140 -0.33 4.19 7.40
N ILE A 141 -0.16 2.87 7.26
CA ILE A 141 -0.25 2.16 5.98
C ILE A 141 -1.66 2.30 5.42
N ILE A 142 -2.69 1.98 6.20
CA ILE A 142 -4.08 2.04 5.72
C ILE A 142 -4.47 3.47 5.39
N LYS A 143 -4.16 4.45 6.25
CA LYS A 143 -4.37 5.87 5.96
C LYS A 143 -3.74 6.26 4.62
N THR A 144 -2.49 5.86 4.38
CA THR A 144 -1.78 6.12 3.13
C THR A 144 -2.56 5.58 1.92
N ILE A 145 -3.04 4.33 2.01
CA ILE A 145 -3.78 3.71 0.91
C ILE A 145 -5.15 4.36 0.72
N ASN A 146 -5.87 4.67 1.79
CA ASN A 146 -7.18 5.32 1.76
C ASN A 146 -7.09 6.69 1.09
N GLU A 147 -6.11 7.52 1.46
CA GLU A 147 -5.91 8.83 0.83
C GLU A 147 -5.59 8.72 -0.66
N VAL A 148 -4.82 7.69 -1.05
CA VAL A 148 -4.55 7.39 -2.46
C VAL A 148 -5.83 6.96 -3.18
N ALA A 149 -6.63 6.06 -2.59
CA ALA A 149 -7.89 5.57 -3.16
C ALA A 149 -8.85 6.74 -3.42
N LEU A 150 -9.04 7.63 -2.44
CA LEU A 150 -9.87 8.83 -2.57
C LEU A 150 -9.38 9.77 -3.68
N SER A 151 -8.07 9.94 -3.82
CA SER A 151 -7.48 10.79 -4.86
C SER A 151 -7.79 10.29 -6.28
N TYR A 152 -8.17 9.03 -6.43
CA TYR A 152 -8.58 8.41 -7.70
C TYR A 152 -10.07 8.03 -7.72
N GLY A 153 -10.86 8.46 -6.73
CA GLY A 153 -12.32 8.29 -6.71
C GLY A 153 -12.81 6.92 -6.26
N PHE A 154 -12.03 6.17 -5.50
CA PHE A 154 -12.42 4.86 -4.96
C PHE A 154 -12.82 4.96 -3.49
N ASP A 155 -13.97 4.39 -3.14
CA ASP A 155 -14.43 4.27 -1.77
C ASP A 155 -13.84 3.01 -1.10
N TYR A 156 -12.95 3.22 -0.13
CA TYR A 156 -12.27 2.18 0.62
C TYR A 156 -13.15 1.44 1.63
N ASN A 157 -14.40 1.86 1.83
CA ASN A 157 -15.29 1.26 2.82
C ASN A 157 -15.93 -0.06 2.38
N THR A 158 -15.96 -0.33 1.07
CA THR A 158 -16.60 -1.54 0.55
C THR A 158 -15.80 -2.81 0.90
N PRO A 159 -16.46 -3.96 1.14
CA PRO A 159 -15.74 -5.22 1.45
C PRO A 159 -14.71 -5.61 0.38
N THR A 160 -15.05 -5.43 -0.90
CA THR A 160 -14.15 -5.69 -2.02
C THR A 160 -12.94 -4.76 -2.01
N GLU A 161 -13.13 -3.48 -1.68
CA GLU A 161 -12.03 -2.53 -1.61
C GLU A 161 -11.11 -2.78 -0.41
N LYS A 162 -11.66 -3.21 0.75
CA LYS A 162 -10.84 -3.67 1.89
C LYS A 162 -9.93 -4.84 1.50
N THR A 163 -10.46 -5.79 0.74
CA THR A 163 -9.66 -6.88 0.15
C THR A 163 -8.60 -6.35 -0.81
N TYR A 164 -8.95 -5.42 -1.70
CA TYR A 164 -7.99 -4.80 -2.62
C TYR A 164 -6.83 -4.12 -1.87
N ILE A 165 -7.13 -3.39 -0.80
CA ILE A 165 -6.15 -2.71 0.07
C ILE A 165 -5.15 -3.72 0.66
N LEU A 166 -5.63 -4.84 1.19
CA LEU A 166 -4.77 -5.92 1.70
C LEU A 166 -3.88 -6.49 0.58
N MET A 167 -4.44 -6.75 -0.60
CA MET A 167 -3.67 -7.22 -1.74
C MET A 167 -2.61 -6.20 -2.18
N LEU A 168 -2.90 -4.89 -2.15
CA LEU A 168 -1.93 -3.84 -2.46
C LEU A 168 -0.74 -3.86 -1.50
N ILE A 169 -0.98 -4.07 -0.20
CA ILE A 169 0.09 -4.23 0.80
C ILE A 169 0.93 -5.47 0.45
N ARG A 170 0.26 -6.60 0.18
CA ARG A 170 0.93 -7.85 -0.22
C ARG A 170 1.80 -7.65 -1.46
N GLY A 171 1.23 -7.13 -2.54
CA GLY A 171 1.93 -6.89 -3.80
C GLY A 171 3.09 -5.88 -3.68
N ALA A 172 2.99 -4.89 -2.80
CA ALA A 172 4.07 -3.93 -2.57
C ALA A 172 5.27 -4.53 -1.80
N LEU A 173 5.04 -5.57 -1.01
CA LEU A 173 6.02 -6.13 -0.06
C LEU A 173 6.50 -7.54 -0.40
N SER A 174 5.76 -8.27 -1.24
CA SER A 174 6.24 -9.50 -1.88
C SER A 174 7.47 -9.22 -2.76
N LYS A 175 8.29 -10.24 -3.00
CA LYS A 175 9.52 -10.16 -3.80
C LYS A 175 9.43 -11.09 -5.01
N GLU A 176 10.22 -10.78 -6.02
CA GLU A 176 10.53 -11.68 -7.15
C GLU A 176 9.26 -12.22 -7.85
N GLU A 177 9.24 -13.52 -8.17
CA GLU A 177 8.14 -14.15 -8.90
C GLU A 177 6.82 -14.08 -8.13
N LYS A 178 6.84 -14.18 -6.79
CA LYS A 178 5.62 -14.04 -5.99
C LYS A 178 5.02 -12.64 -6.11
N GLN A 179 5.86 -11.61 -6.22
CA GLN A 179 5.38 -10.25 -6.46
C GLN A 179 4.67 -10.13 -7.81
N LYS A 180 5.22 -10.75 -8.87
CA LYS A 180 4.62 -10.75 -10.20
C LYS A 180 3.29 -11.49 -10.25
N GLU A 181 3.17 -12.62 -9.54
CA GLU A 181 1.93 -13.38 -9.39
C GLU A 181 0.85 -12.53 -8.70
N VAL A 182 1.15 -12.01 -7.51
CA VAL A 182 0.23 -11.16 -6.75
C VAL A 182 -0.13 -9.90 -7.53
N ASN A 183 0.80 -9.32 -8.29
CA ASN A 183 0.54 -8.17 -9.15
C ASN A 183 -0.51 -8.46 -10.23
N LYS A 184 -0.47 -9.65 -10.85
CA LYS A 184 -1.48 -10.08 -11.83
C LYS A 184 -2.83 -10.35 -11.17
N GLU A 185 -2.83 -10.95 -9.98
CA GLU A 185 -4.06 -11.16 -9.19
C GLU A 185 -4.74 -9.84 -8.85
N ILE A 186 -3.98 -8.82 -8.43
CA ILE A 186 -4.49 -7.47 -8.14
C ILE A 186 -5.14 -6.86 -9.37
N ASP A 187 -4.50 -6.93 -10.54
CA ASP A 187 -5.05 -6.37 -11.78
C ASP A 187 -6.36 -7.08 -12.16
N SER A 188 -6.39 -8.41 -12.06
CA SER A 188 -7.60 -9.22 -12.32
C SER A 188 -8.72 -8.93 -11.33
N PHE A 189 -8.41 -8.83 -10.04
CA PHE A 189 -9.40 -8.53 -9.01
C PHE A 189 -9.98 -7.14 -9.17
N GLY A 190 -9.13 -6.11 -9.34
CA GLY A 190 -9.59 -4.73 -9.55
C GLY A 190 -10.50 -4.60 -10.76
N TYR A 191 -10.17 -5.27 -11.87
CA TYR A 191 -11.02 -5.34 -13.06
C TYR A 191 -12.38 -5.97 -12.73
N LYS A 192 -12.42 -7.12 -12.06
CA LYS A 192 -13.66 -7.81 -11.70
C LYS A 192 -14.53 -6.96 -10.77
N THR A 193 -13.92 -6.32 -9.76
CA THR A 193 -14.62 -5.43 -8.83
C THR A 193 -15.25 -4.25 -9.56
N ASP A 194 -14.54 -3.61 -10.49
CA ASP A 194 -15.08 -2.46 -11.24
C ASP A 194 -16.22 -2.84 -12.20
N HIS A 195 -16.27 -4.09 -12.66
CA HIS A 195 -17.29 -4.62 -13.55
C HIS A 195 -18.38 -5.41 -12.82
N GLN A 196 -18.44 -5.33 -11.48
CA GLN A 196 -19.41 -6.04 -10.63
C GLN A 196 -19.46 -7.55 -10.88
N ILE A 197 -18.35 -8.13 -11.33
CA ILE A 197 -18.19 -9.58 -11.48
C ILE A 197 -17.98 -10.14 -10.08
N CYS A 198 -18.79 -11.12 -9.68
CA CYS A 198 -18.74 -11.70 -8.33
C CYS A 198 -17.31 -12.12 -7.97
N THR A 199 -16.78 -11.52 -6.91
CA THR A 199 -15.48 -11.86 -6.34
C THR A 199 -15.70 -12.41 -4.93
N ASN A 200 -15.75 -13.73 -4.79
CA ASN A 200 -15.68 -14.36 -3.47
C ASN A 200 -14.21 -14.40 -3.04
N MET A 201 -13.83 -13.53 -2.11
CA MET A 201 -12.60 -13.68 -1.35
C MET A 201 -12.88 -13.53 0.13
N ASP A 202 -12.32 -14.45 0.91
CA ASP A 202 -12.37 -14.39 2.36
C ASP A 202 -11.45 -13.30 2.87
N LEU A 203 -12.04 -12.24 3.45
CA LEU A 203 -11.29 -11.14 4.04
C LEU A 203 -10.37 -11.63 5.16
N GLU A 204 -10.76 -12.66 5.90
CA GLU A 204 -9.94 -13.22 6.98
C GLU A 204 -8.66 -13.86 6.44
N GLU A 205 -8.78 -14.68 5.41
CA GLU A 205 -7.63 -15.24 4.70
C GLU A 205 -6.70 -14.14 4.16
N GLN A 206 -7.25 -13.09 3.56
CA GLN A 206 -6.44 -11.98 3.04
C GLN A 206 -5.70 -11.24 4.17
N MET A 207 -6.31 -11.08 5.34
CA MET A 207 -5.63 -10.52 6.52
C MET A 207 -4.46 -11.40 6.97
N LYS A 208 -4.64 -12.73 7.01
CA LYS A 208 -3.57 -13.68 7.39
C LYS A 208 -2.40 -13.63 6.39
N LEU A 209 -2.69 -13.72 5.10
CA LEU A 209 -1.66 -13.64 4.04
C LEU A 209 -0.89 -12.32 4.08
N THR A 210 -1.59 -11.20 4.29
CA THR A 210 -0.96 -9.88 4.36
C THR A 210 -0.10 -9.73 5.62
N SER A 211 -0.56 -10.29 6.75
CA SER A 211 0.17 -10.29 8.02
C SER A 211 1.50 -11.04 7.91
N SER A 212 1.50 -12.19 7.23
CA SER A 212 2.72 -12.95 6.96
C SER A 212 3.74 -12.17 6.13
N VAL A 213 3.30 -11.55 5.03
CA VAL A 213 4.19 -10.76 4.17
C VAL A 213 4.74 -9.53 4.90
N LEU A 214 3.94 -8.85 5.73
CA LEU A 214 4.40 -7.71 6.54
C LEU A 214 5.43 -8.13 7.60
N SER A 215 5.16 -9.21 8.34
CA SER A 215 6.06 -9.76 9.34
C SER A 215 7.43 -10.07 8.73
N ASN A 216 7.42 -10.86 7.64
CA ASN A 216 8.64 -11.25 6.92
C ASN A 216 9.42 -10.02 6.42
N SER A 217 8.73 -9.02 5.87
CA SER A 217 9.36 -7.79 5.38
C SER A 217 10.05 -6.99 6.48
N LEU A 218 9.40 -6.84 7.64
CA LEU A 218 9.92 -6.08 8.78
C LEU A 218 11.06 -6.81 9.50
N LEU A 219 10.93 -8.12 9.71
CA LEU A 219 11.99 -8.95 10.28
C LEU A 219 13.24 -8.84 9.41
N THR A 220 13.09 -9.09 8.10
CA THR A 220 14.20 -8.99 7.15
C THR A 220 14.89 -7.62 7.23
N ALA A 221 14.13 -6.53 7.29
CA ALA A 221 14.69 -5.18 7.38
C ALA A 221 15.47 -4.94 8.70
N LYS A 222 14.94 -5.38 9.85
CA LYS A 222 15.60 -5.21 11.15
C LYS A 222 16.90 -6.03 11.25
N PHE A 223 16.92 -7.24 10.69
CA PHE A 223 18.13 -8.05 10.63
C PHE A 223 19.21 -7.46 9.71
N ILE A 224 18.84 -6.92 8.54
CA ILE A 224 19.80 -6.21 7.67
C ILE A 224 20.42 -5.01 8.39
N GLN A 225 19.63 -4.31 9.21
CA GLN A 225 20.09 -3.19 10.02
C GLN A 225 20.95 -3.60 11.23
N GLY A 226 21.07 -4.90 11.52
CA GLY A 226 21.85 -5.40 12.66
C GLY A 226 21.21 -5.12 14.02
N ILE A 227 19.92 -4.79 14.08
CA ILE A 227 19.22 -4.48 15.32
C ILE A 227 18.75 -5.79 15.96
N PRO A 228 19.25 -6.18 17.16
CA PRO A 228 18.76 -7.36 17.86
C PRO A 228 17.29 -7.16 18.21
N ILE A 229 16.41 -7.98 17.62
CA ILE A 229 14.95 -7.88 17.80
C ILE A 229 14.53 -8.36 19.20
N VAL A 230 15.41 -9.09 19.90
CA VAL A 230 15.21 -9.54 21.28
C VAL A 230 15.58 -8.39 22.23
N GLY A 231 14.58 -7.73 22.82
CA GLY A 231 14.77 -6.77 23.91
C GLY A 231 14.92 -5.29 23.52
N ALA A 232 15.00 -4.95 22.22
CA ALA A 232 15.00 -3.56 21.75
C ALA A 232 13.72 -3.27 20.92
N VAL A 233 12.59 -3.14 21.60
CA VAL A 233 11.36 -2.58 21.02
C VAL A 233 11.47 -1.05 21.08
N GLY A 234 12.44 -0.51 20.33
CA GLY A 234 12.73 0.92 20.24
C GLY A 234 12.28 1.49 18.89
N GLY A 235 11.05 2.00 18.84
CA GLY A 235 10.62 3.25 18.19
C GLY A 235 11.20 3.67 16.85
N ILE A 236 11.05 2.88 15.78
CA ILE A 236 11.21 3.40 14.41
C ILE A 236 10.06 2.89 13.54
N VAL A 237 9.13 3.79 13.23
CA VAL A 237 8.12 3.58 12.17
C VAL A 237 8.86 3.21 10.88
N ASN A 238 8.55 2.07 10.26
CA ASN A 238 9.24 1.66 9.04
C ASN A 238 8.72 2.43 7.82
N TYR A 239 9.26 3.64 7.63
CA TYR A 239 8.90 4.54 6.53
C TYR A 239 9.12 3.93 5.15
N ASN A 240 10.08 3.02 5.01
CA ASN A 240 10.32 2.34 3.74
C ASN A 240 9.14 1.48 3.33
N VAL A 241 8.46 0.82 4.30
CA VAL A 241 7.23 0.06 4.05
C VAL A 241 6.12 1.00 3.59
N ILE A 242 5.85 2.09 4.32
CA ILE A 242 4.80 3.07 3.98
C ILE A 242 5.06 3.67 2.58
N GLN A 243 6.31 4.03 2.28
CA GLN A 243 6.68 4.56 0.96
C GLN A 243 6.48 3.54 -0.15
N LYS A 244 6.91 2.29 0.02
CA LYS A 244 6.74 1.24 -0.99
C LYS A 244 5.26 1.00 -1.28
N VAL A 245 4.46 0.84 -0.22
CA VAL A 245 3.02 0.65 -0.32
C VAL A 245 2.35 1.84 -1.00
N GLY A 246 2.63 3.07 -0.55
CA GLY A 246 2.06 4.29 -1.15
C GLY A 246 2.37 4.45 -2.64
N LYS A 247 3.62 4.17 -3.07
CA LYS A 247 4.00 4.20 -4.50
C LYS A 247 3.24 3.16 -5.32
N TYR A 248 3.16 1.94 -4.80
CA TYR A 248 2.50 0.82 -5.47
C TYR A 248 0.99 1.04 -5.56
N SER A 249 0.33 1.44 -4.46
CA SER A 249 -1.08 1.79 -4.43
C SER A 249 -1.39 2.92 -5.41
N LYS A 250 -0.57 3.98 -5.46
CA LYS A 250 -0.75 5.09 -6.41
C LYS A 250 -0.69 4.61 -7.85
N LEU A 251 0.25 3.72 -8.17
CA LEU A 251 0.35 3.13 -9.49
C LEU A 251 -0.91 2.34 -9.86
N LYS A 252 -1.36 1.46 -8.96
CA LYS A 252 -2.49 0.56 -9.18
C LYS A 252 -3.82 1.31 -9.29
N TYR A 253 -4.11 2.21 -8.35
CA TYR A 253 -5.33 3.02 -8.41
C TYR A 253 -5.37 3.93 -9.63
N LYS A 254 -4.24 4.50 -10.03
CA LYS A 254 -4.19 5.30 -11.26
C LYS A 254 -4.48 4.46 -12.51
N LYS A 255 -3.88 3.27 -12.60
CA LYS A 255 -4.11 2.32 -13.71
C LYS A 255 -5.60 1.97 -13.78
N ARG A 256 -6.19 1.60 -12.64
CA ARG A 256 -7.61 1.28 -12.47
C ARG A 256 -8.53 2.44 -12.86
N TYR A 257 -8.27 3.65 -12.37
CA TYR A 257 -9.02 4.87 -12.75
C TYR A 257 -9.00 5.12 -14.26
N LEU A 258 -7.82 5.10 -14.89
CA LEU A 258 -7.70 5.37 -16.32
C LEU A 258 -8.40 4.29 -17.16
N LEU A 259 -8.29 3.02 -16.78
CA LEU A 259 -8.99 1.92 -17.44
C LEU A 259 -10.51 2.06 -17.32
N LYS A 260 -11.01 2.37 -16.13
CA LYS A 260 -12.44 2.61 -15.89
C LYS A 260 -12.97 3.80 -16.70
N LYS A 261 -12.17 4.86 -16.83
CA LYS A 261 -12.57 6.11 -17.51
C LYS A 261 -12.49 6.03 -19.03
N PHE A 262 -11.44 5.43 -19.57
CA PHE A 262 -11.09 5.51 -21.00
C PHE A 262 -10.87 4.13 -21.66
N GLY A 263 -10.82 3.05 -20.88
CA GLY A 263 -10.54 1.70 -21.40
C GLY A 263 -11.68 1.13 -22.25
N ASN A 264 -12.92 1.57 -22.01
CA ASN A 264 -14.12 1.06 -22.68
C ASN A 264 -14.54 1.82 -23.94
N GLU A 265 -13.85 2.91 -24.33
CA GLU A 265 -14.13 3.67 -25.57
C GLU A 265 -13.75 2.92 -26.88
N ASN A 266 -13.59 1.59 -26.85
CA ASN A 266 -13.26 0.76 -28.02
C ASN A 266 -14.21 -0.44 -28.21
N LYS A 267 -15.47 -0.33 -27.78
CA LYS A 267 -16.50 -1.34 -28.08
C LYS A 267 -17.63 -0.86 -28.98
N ASN A 268 -17.61 0.40 -29.42
CA ASN A 268 -18.52 0.95 -30.43
C ASN A 268 -17.73 1.51 -31.61
#